data_AF-A0A1J1J4E0-F1
#
_entry.id   AF-A0A1J1J4E0-F1
#
_cell.length_a   1.000
_cell.length_b   1.000
_cell.length_c   1.000
_cell.angle_alpha   90.00
_cell.angle_beta   90.00
_cell.angle_gamma   90.00
#
_symmetry.space_group_name_H-M   'P 1'
#
loop_
_entity.id
_entity.type
_entity.pdbx_description
1 polymer ?
#
loop_
_entity_poly.entity_id
_entity_poly.type
_entity_poly.pdbx_seq_one_letter_code
_entity_poly.pdbx_strand_id
1 'polypeptide(L)'
;MITVERFLCWDLEVGGLAIGWFYFICSIISCVLLAFGAAGVLFADCQTLTNNQDVSCGAIRAGIFVGVLIAFLILLLFVYLARLLINGTKERNDSRVKPMMIVFGIFAVLSIFGIFSLQSKKIASSILSVILYSYGFVVLFSLYDRFRMEHNFESDLLVRSEILIRMITVDKCLCCGLETGALVIGWLNLIGNILGVIVIAISLFGIFVSGCDEIKKAAMQDETFKDLGIDGCTLRIVFVVALIVGLILCIALASFSYLLIQGTKKRNHVRVKPMMIVMAIGAILSFLGLLTFNPQEMVSSAISGLIYAYFFVVLFSLYEIFRMEKERGMTLQPQYQASAQEGYFQPPPKV
;
A
#
# COMPACT_ATOMS: atom_id res chain seq x y z
N MET A 1 24.27 -1.56 -1.79
CA MET A 1 23.07 -1.87 -0.98
C MET A 1 23.54 -2.77 0.14
N ILE A 2 23.16 -2.52 1.40
CA ILE A 2 23.65 -3.36 2.51
C ILE A 2 22.84 -4.66 2.47
N THR A 3 23.43 -5.70 1.89
CA THR A 3 22.90 -7.06 1.94
C THR A 3 23.55 -7.77 3.12
N VAL A 4 22.73 -8.47 3.91
CA VAL A 4 23.22 -9.25 5.04
C VAL A 4 23.42 -10.70 4.56
N GLU A 5 24.64 -11.22 4.66
CA GLU A 5 24.93 -12.60 4.24
C GLU A 5 24.45 -13.64 5.28
N ARG A 6 24.39 -13.27 6.57
CA ARG A 6 24.02 -14.16 7.67
C ARG A 6 23.07 -13.48 8.67
N PHE A 7 22.02 -14.19 9.07
CA PHE A 7 21.07 -13.74 10.09
C PHE A 7 21.44 -14.32 11.44
N LEU A 8 21.95 -13.52 12.39
CA LEU A 8 22.32 -13.99 13.74
C LEU A 8 23.17 -15.30 13.72
N CYS A 9 24.17 -15.35 12.83
CA CYS A 9 25.02 -16.53 12.55
C CYS A 9 24.35 -17.71 11.82
N TRP A 10 23.06 -17.65 11.51
CA TRP A 10 22.36 -18.62 10.68
C TRP A 10 22.35 -18.22 9.21
N ASP A 11 22.13 -19.23 8.36
CA ASP A 11 21.85 -19.01 6.94
C ASP A 11 20.59 -18.14 6.77
N LEU A 12 20.65 -17.26 5.78
CA LEU A 12 19.58 -16.31 5.49
C LEU A 12 18.21 -16.99 5.25
N GLU A 13 18.23 -18.18 4.64
CA GLU A 13 17.03 -19.01 4.44
C GLU A 13 16.43 -19.46 5.78
N VAL A 14 17.26 -19.92 6.71
CA VAL A 14 16.83 -20.29 8.06
C VAL A 14 16.29 -19.07 8.80
N GLY A 15 16.92 -17.91 8.63
CA GLY A 15 16.42 -16.64 9.16
C GLY A 15 15.05 -16.24 8.64
N GLY A 16 14.83 -16.31 7.31
CA GLY A 16 13.53 -16.05 6.70
C GLY A 16 12.43 -17.01 7.17
N LEU A 17 12.78 -18.30 7.30
CA LEU A 17 11.87 -19.34 7.78
C LEU A 17 11.53 -19.14 9.27
N ALA A 18 12.52 -18.80 10.10
CA ALA A 18 12.32 -18.47 11.51
C ALA A 18 11.42 -17.25 11.70
N ILE A 19 11.64 -16.17 10.93
CA ILE A 19 10.76 -14.98 10.94
C ILE A 19 9.34 -15.35 10.52
N GLY A 20 9.18 -16.15 9.46
CA GLY A 20 7.88 -16.62 8.99
C GLY A 20 7.12 -17.40 10.06
N TRP A 21 7.76 -18.38 10.69
CA TRP A 21 7.16 -19.18 11.77
C TRP A 21 6.84 -18.37 13.01
N PHE A 22 7.75 -17.47 13.42
CA PHE A 22 7.52 -16.59 14.56
C PHE A 22 6.25 -15.74 14.35
N TYR A 23 6.12 -15.11 13.19
CA TYR A 23 4.93 -14.31 12.88
C TYR A 23 3.66 -15.16 12.74
N PHE A 24 3.77 -16.35 12.17
CA PHE A 24 2.63 -17.28 12.06
C PHE A 24 2.11 -17.66 13.46
N ILE A 25 3.00 -18.08 14.36
CA ILE A 25 2.65 -18.48 15.72
C ILE A 25 2.10 -17.28 16.51
N CYS A 26 2.78 -16.14 16.48
CA CYS A 26 2.32 -14.93 17.17
C CYS A 26 0.96 -14.46 16.67
N SER A 27 0.69 -14.55 15.37
CA SER A 27 -0.60 -14.17 14.79
C SER A 27 -1.71 -15.12 15.22
N ILE A 28 -1.46 -16.44 15.26
CA ILE A 28 -2.42 -17.42 15.77
C ILE A 28 -2.73 -17.20 17.25
N ILE A 29 -1.70 -17.00 18.08
CA ILE A 29 -1.87 -16.71 19.51
C ILE A 29 -2.69 -15.42 19.67
N SER A 30 -2.39 -14.39 18.87
CA SER A 30 -3.14 -13.13 18.89
C SER A 30 -4.59 -13.31 18.47
N CYS A 31 -4.89 -14.15 17.48
CA CYS A 31 -6.27 -14.50 17.10
C CYS A 31 -7.01 -15.17 18.26
N VAL A 32 -6.36 -16.13 18.94
CA VAL A 32 -6.94 -16.86 20.07
C VAL A 32 -7.20 -15.92 21.24
N LEU A 33 -6.22 -15.09 21.62
CA LEU A 33 -6.37 -14.10 22.70
C LEU A 33 -7.43 -13.05 22.37
N LEU A 34 -7.49 -12.59 21.12
CA LEU A 34 -8.52 -11.66 20.66
C LEU A 34 -9.91 -12.31 20.74
N ALA A 35 -10.05 -13.57 20.35
CA ALA A 35 -11.31 -14.31 20.44
C ALA A 35 -11.76 -14.51 21.90
N PHE A 36 -10.84 -14.86 22.81
CA PHE A 36 -11.14 -14.96 24.24
C PHE A 36 -11.49 -13.61 24.86
N GLY A 37 -10.74 -12.56 24.52
CA GLY A 37 -11.02 -11.20 24.98
C GLY A 37 -12.38 -10.70 24.48
N ALA A 38 -12.69 -10.95 23.20
CA ALA A 38 -13.98 -10.63 22.61
C ALA A 38 -15.12 -11.40 23.26
N ALA A 39 -14.96 -12.71 23.49
CA ALA A 39 -15.94 -13.51 24.22
C ALA A 39 -16.17 -12.95 25.64
N GLY A 40 -15.09 -12.67 26.37
CA GLY A 40 -15.18 -12.09 27.72
C GLY A 40 -15.93 -10.76 27.74
N VAL A 41 -15.71 -9.90 26.74
CA VAL A 41 -16.42 -8.61 26.64
C VAL A 41 -17.88 -8.77 26.19
N LEU A 42 -18.18 -9.76 25.34
CA LEU A 42 -19.54 -10.06 24.92
C LEU A 42 -20.38 -10.68 26.05
N PHE A 43 -19.75 -11.46 26.93
CA PHE A 43 -20.40 -12.10 28.09
C PHE A 43 -20.35 -11.28 29.39
N ALA A 44 -19.56 -10.20 29.45
CA ALA A 44 -19.56 -9.32 30.59
C ALA A 44 -20.94 -8.66 30.79
N ASP A 45 -21.47 -8.77 32.01
CA ASP A 45 -22.73 -8.15 32.39
C ASP A 45 -22.64 -6.64 32.25
N CYS A 46 -23.56 -6.07 31.48
CA CYS A 46 -23.53 -4.64 31.13
C CYS A 46 -23.67 -3.71 32.35
N GLN A 47 -24.09 -4.24 33.51
CA GLN A 47 -24.24 -3.48 34.75
C GLN A 47 -22.94 -2.87 35.28
N THR A 48 -21.77 -3.45 34.99
CA THR A 48 -20.49 -2.89 35.50
C THR A 48 -19.93 -1.75 34.64
N LEU A 49 -20.37 -1.60 33.39
CA LEU A 49 -19.86 -0.61 32.44
C LEU A 49 -20.68 0.69 32.42
N THR A 50 -21.94 0.65 32.84
CA THR A 50 -22.91 1.75 32.66
C THR A 50 -23.18 2.58 33.90
N ASN A 51 -22.29 2.57 34.90
CA ASN A 51 -22.62 3.06 36.24
C ASN A 51 -22.84 4.60 36.35
N ASN A 52 -22.95 5.36 35.24
CA ASN A 52 -23.30 6.79 35.28
C ASN A 52 -23.82 7.44 33.96
N GLN A 53 -24.06 6.72 32.86
CA GLN A 53 -24.57 7.34 31.61
C GLN A 53 -25.48 6.41 30.81
N ASP A 54 -26.56 6.98 30.25
CA ASP A 54 -27.57 6.37 29.35
C ASP A 54 -27.01 5.94 27.99
N VAL A 55 -25.82 5.33 27.96
CA VAL A 55 -25.28 4.75 26.72
C VAL A 55 -25.88 3.37 26.54
N SER A 56 -26.60 3.17 25.43
CA SER A 56 -27.16 1.87 25.06
C SER A 56 -26.05 0.82 25.03
N CYS A 57 -26.12 -0.12 25.97
CA CYS A 57 -25.27 -1.31 26.06
C CYS A 57 -25.09 -2.02 24.70
N GLY A 58 -26.12 -1.98 23.83
CA GLY A 58 -26.09 -2.56 22.50
C GLY A 58 -25.07 -1.90 21.55
N ALA A 59 -24.96 -0.57 21.56
CA ALA A 59 -24.05 0.16 20.66
C ALA A 59 -22.58 -0.07 21.03
N ILE A 60 -22.27 -0.12 22.33
CA ILE A 60 -20.93 -0.46 22.83
C ILE A 60 -20.57 -1.89 22.40
N ARG A 61 -21.47 -2.85 22.59
CA ARG A 61 -21.26 -4.24 22.17
C ARG A 61 -21.07 -4.37 20.64
N ALA A 62 -21.85 -3.65 19.84
CA ALA A 62 -21.72 -3.66 18.38
C ALA A 62 -20.40 -3.04 17.91
N GLY A 63 -20.00 -1.89 18.48
CA GLY A 63 -18.71 -1.25 18.14
C GLY A 63 -17.51 -2.12 18.51
N ILE A 64 -17.55 -2.75 19.69
CA ILE A 64 -16.52 -3.71 20.10
C ILE A 64 -16.50 -4.92 19.17
N PHE A 65 -17.67 -5.45 18.80
CA PHE A 65 -17.76 -6.57 17.86
C PHE A 65 -17.14 -6.24 16.50
N VAL A 66 -17.46 -5.07 15.93
CA VAL A 66 -16.89 -4.62 14.65
C VAL A 66 -15.37 -4.40 14.77
N GLY A 67 -14.91 -3.77 15.86
CA GLY A 67 -13.47 -3.58 16.11
C GLY A 67 -12.72 -4.90 16.23
N VAL A 68 -13.28 -5.87 16.94
CA VAL A 68 -12.77 -7.24 17.05
C VAL A 68 -12.75 -7.91 15.68
N LEU A 69 -13.81 -7.79 14.89
CA LEU A 69 -13.90 -8.40 13.57
C LEU A 69 -12.82 -7.85 12.62
N ILE A 70 -12.63 -6.53 12.59
CA ILE A 70 -11.58 -5.88 11.79
C ILE A 70 -10.20 -6.36 12.25
N ALA A 71 -9.95 -6.35 13.57
CA ALA A 71 -8.69 -6.84 14.13
C ALA A 71 -8.45 -8.32 13.78
N PHE A 72 -9.49 -9.14 13.80
CA PHE A 72 -9.43 -10.55 13.43
C PHE A 72 -9.10 -10.75 11.95
N LEU A 73 -9.72 -9.99 11.05
CA LEU A 73 -9.42 -10.03 9.61
C LEU A 73 -7.97 -9.61 9.32
N ILE A 74 -7.48 -8.57 10.01
CA ILE A 74 -6.08 -8.14 9.91
C ILE A 74 -5.14 -9.27 10.38
N LEU A 75 -5.45 -9.93 11.49
CA LEU A 75 -4.64 -11.05 11.97
C LEU A 75 -4.67 -12.25 11.01
N LEU A 76 -5.81 -12.58 10.41
CA LEU A 76 -5.90 -13.62 9.38
C LEU A 76 -5.04 -13.27 8.15
N LEU A 77 -5.02 -12.00 7.74
CA LEU A 77 -4.14 -11.53 6.68
C LEU A 77 -2.66 -11.76 7.05
N PHE A 78 -2.26 -11.48 8.29
CA PHE A 78 -0.89 -11.77 8.76
C PHE A 78 -0.57 -13.26 8.77
N VAL A 79 -1.51 -14.12 9.20
CA VAL A 79 -1.35 -15.58 9.12
C VAL A 79 -1.12 -16.02 7.68
N TYR A 80 -1.90 -15.48 6.74
CA TYR A 80 -1.75 -15.75 5.32
C TYR A 80 -0.38 -15.28 4.78
N LEU A 81 0.04 -14.06 5.09
CA LEU A 81 1.33 -13.52 4.67
C LEU A 81 2.53 -14.29 5.27
N ALA A 82 2.42 -14.71 6.53
CA ALA A 82 3.43 -15.54 7.18
C ALA A 82 3.53 -16.91 6.50
N ARG A 83 2.39 -17.51 6.12
CA ARG A 83 2.37 -18.77 5.35
C ARG A 83 2.98 -18.60 3.96
N LEU A 84 2.70 -17.49 3.28
CA LEU A 84 3.34 -17.15 2.00
C LEU A 84 4.85 -17.01 2.16
N LEU A 85 5.33 -16.36 3.23
CA LEU A 85 6.75 -16.24 3.51
C LEU A 85 7.41 -17.60 3.76
N ILE A 86 6.78 -18.47 4.58
CA ILE A 86 7.30 -19.82 4.86
C ILE A 86 7.40 -20.64 3.57
N ASN A 87 6.31 -20.68 2.78
CA ASN A 87 6.28 -21.42 1.52
C ASN A 87 7.25 -20.82 0.50
N GLY A 88 7.31 -19.48 0.39
CA GLY A 88 8.23 -18.78 -0.50
C GLY A 88 9.69 -19.03 -0.15
N THR A 89 10.01 -19.12 1.15
CA THR A 89 11.37 -19.45 1.60
C THR A 89 11.71 -20.90 1.31
N LYS A 90 10.77 -21.84 1.54
CA LYS A 90 10.97 -23.27 1.26
C LYS A 90 11.10 -23.59 -0.23
N GLU A 91 10.32 -22.91 -1.06
CA GLU A 91 10.31 -23.08 -2.53
C GLU A 91 11.31 -22.16 -3.24
N ARG A 92 12.04 -21.30 -2.52
CA ARG A 92 12.91 -20.25 -3.07
C ARG A 92 12.21 -19.35 -4.09
N ASN A 93 10.95 -19.04 -3.83
CA ASN A 93 10.09 -18.27 -4.72
C ASN A 93 9.99 -16.80 -4.24
N ASP A 94 10.69 -15.90 -4.94
CA ASP A 94 10.78 -14.48 -4.61
C ASP A 94 9.40 -13.77 -4.60
N SER A 95 8.49 -14.19 -5.50
CA SER A 95 7.15 -13.62 -5.63
C SER A 95 6.30 -13.79 -4.36
N ARG A 96 6.53 -14.88 -3.61
CA ARG A 96 5.82 -15.20 -2.36
C ARG A 96 6.44 -14.52 -1.13
N VAL A 97 7.73 -14.19 -1.19
CA VAL A 97 8.44 -13.45 -0.11
C VAL A 97 8.12 -11.95 -0.15
N LYS A 98 7.91 -11.41 -1.36
CA LYS A 98 7.72 -9.98 -1.62
C LYS A 98 6.59 -9.29 -0.84
N PRO A 99 5.38 -9.87 -0.67
CA PRO A 99 4.30 -9.22 0.10
C PRO A 99 4.69 -8.98 1.56
N MET A 100 5.31 -9.97 2.20
CA MET A 100 5.72 -9.84 3.60
C MET A 100 6.82 -8.79 3.76
N MET A 101 7.79 -8.74 2.84
CA MET A 101 8.81 -7.69 2.81
C MET A 101 8.19 -6.28 2.75
N ILE A 102 7.18 -6.07 1.90
CA ILE A 102 6.49 -4.78 1.80
C ILE A 102 5.81 -4.42 3.13
N VAL A 103 5.13 -5.39 3.75
CA VAL A 103 4.43 -5.18 5.02
C VAL A 103 5.40 -4.80 6.14
N PHE A 104 6.55 -5.48 6.26
CA PHE A 104 7.61 -5.09 7.20
C PHE A 104 8.13 -3.68 6.94
N GLY A 105 8.29 -3.29 5.67
CA GLY A 105 8.68 -1.94 5.30
C GLY A 105 7.66 -0.90 5.78
N ILE A 106 6.36 -1.17 5.60
CA ILE A 106 5.28 -0.31 6.10
C ILE A 106 5.32 -0.21 7.63
N PHE A 107 5.46 -1.34 8.34
CA PHE A 107 5.51 -1.33 9.81
C PHE A 107 6.75 -0.65 10.37
N ALA A 108 7.90 -0.76 9.71
CA ALA A 108 9.10 -0.02 10.09
C ALA A 108 8.85 1.49 10.02
N VAL A 109 8.23 1.96 8.93
CA VAL A 109 7.88 3.37 8.75
C VAL A 109 6.83 3.84 9.76
N LEU A 110 5.75 3.07 9.97
CA LEU A 110 4.71 3.40 10.95
C LEU A 110 5.26 3.45 12.38
N SER A 111 6.20 2.57 12.71
CA SER A 111 6.84 2.55 14.04
C SER A 111 7.70 3.78 14.28
N ILE A 112 8.33 4.33 13.22
CA ILE A 112 9.06 5.60 13.31
C ILE A 112 8.08 6.74 13.64
N PHE A 113 6.92 6.79 12.98
CA PHE A 113 5.87 7.77 13.33
C PHE A 113 5.34 7.57 14.76
N GLY A 114 5.27 6.33 15.23
CA GLY A 114 4.91 6.01 16.61
C GLY A 114 5.86 6.54 17.68
N ILE A 115 7.13 6.83 17.34
CA ILE A 115 8.09 7.49 18.26
C ILE A 115 7.72 8.96 18.46
N PHE A 116 7.21 9.63 17.41
CA PHE A 116 6.81 11.04 17.46
C PHE A 116 5.48 11.28 18.18
N SER A 117 4.68 10.24 18.38
CA SER A 117 3.46 10.33 19.19
C SER A 117 3.83 10.49 20.67
N LEU A 118 3.79 11.74 21.15
CA LEU A 118 4.16 12.33 22.46
C LEU A 118 3.53 11.71 23.74
N GLN A 119 3.36 10.39 23.80
CA GLN A 119 3.00 9.69 25.03
C GLN A 119 4.28 9.06 25.62
N SER A 120 4.87 9.75 26.61
CA SER A 120 6.16 9.40 27.24
C SER A 120 6.26 7.96 27.75
N LYS A 121 5.13 7.31 28.06
CA LYS A 121 5.09 5.94 28.57
C LYS A 121 5.27 4.85 27.49
N LYS A 122 5.27 5.20 26.20
CA LYS A 122 5.36 4.21 25.09
C LYS A 122 6.65 4.28 24.27
N ILE A 123 7.56 5.20 24.58
CA ILE A 123 8.77 5.45 23.78
C ILE A 123 9.64 4.18 23.65
N ALA A 124 9.85 3.45 24.75
CA ALA A 124 10.67 2.23 24.72
C ALA A 124 10.10 1.14 23.80
N SER A 125 8.77 0.96 23.80
CA SER A 125 8.08 -0.01 22.93
C SER A 125 8.14 0.42 21.46
N SER A 126 7.98 1.72 21.18
CA SER A 126 8.10 2.25 19.82
C SER A 126 9.51 2.08 19.26
N ILE A 127 10.55 2.37 20.06
CA ILE A 127 11.95 2.18 19.64
C ILE A 127 12.24 0.70 19.36
N LEU A 128 11.82 -0.20 20.26
CA LEU A 128 12.00 -1.64 20.06
C LEU A 128 11.29 -2.12 18.77
N SER A 129 10.08 -1.62 18.51
CA SER A 129 9.33 -1.93 17.29
C SER A 129 10.07 -1.45 16.04
N VAL A 130 10.60 -0.22 16.04
CA VAL A 130 11.41 0.29 14.92
C VAL A 130 12.61 -0.61 14.65
N ILE A 131 13.35 -0.99 15.70
CA ILE A 131 14.53 -1.87 15.56
C ILE A 131 14.12 -3.21 14.96
N LEU A 132 13.09 -3.85 15.52
CA LEU A 132 12.63 -5.16 15.08
C LEU A 132 12.10 -5.15 13.63
N TYR A 133 11.24 -4.20 13.27
CA TYR A 133 10.69 -4.14 11.91
C TYR A 133 11.72 -3.72 10.87
N SER A 134 12.62 -2.78 11.21
CA SER A 134 13.70 -2.38 10.30
C SER A 134 14.68 -3.52 10.05
N TYR A 135 15.04 -4.26 11.11
CA TYR A 135 15.90 -5.43 10.99
C TYR A 135 15.22 -6.54 10.17
N GLY A 136 13.96 -6.87 10.49
CA GLY A 136 13.18 -7.85 9.73
C GLY A 136 13.03 -7.48 8.25
N PHE A 137 12.82 -6.19 7.95
CA PHE A 137 12.81 -5.69 6.57
C PHE A 137 14.13 -5.95 5.85
N VAL A 138 15.27 -5.62 6.47
CA VAL A 138 16.61 -5.83 5.86
C VAL A 138 16.87 -7.31 5.58
N VAL A 139 16.46 -8.21 6.48
CA VAL A 139 16.63 -9.66 6.33
C VAL A 139 15.76 -10.19 5.19
N LEU A 140 14.48 -9.82 5.16
CA LEU A 140 13.58 -10.22 4.08
C LEU A 140 13.98 -9.62 2.73
N PHE A 141 14.50 -8.40 2.73
CA PHE A 141 15.04 -7.77 1.55
C PHE A 141 16.27 -8.52 1.01
N SER A 142 17.20 -8.88 1.89
CA SER A 142 18.39 -9.65 1.52
C SER A 142 18.02 -11.03 0.99
N LEU A 143 17.00 -11.68 1.59
CA LEU A 143 16.49 -12.97 1.14
C LEU A 143 15.82 -12.88 -0.23
N TYR A 144 15.01 -11.84 -0.42
CA TYR A 144 14.37 -11.55 -1.70
C TYR A 144 15.40 -11.33 -2.81
N ASP A 145 16.45 -10.55 -2.54
CA ASP A 145 17.51 -10.27 -3.51
C ASP A 145 18.27 -11.55 -3.89
N ARG A 146 18.56 -12.42 -2.92
CA ARG A 146 19.20 -13.72 -3.17
C ARG A 146 18.37 -14.61 -4.09
N PHE A 147 17.08 -14.80 -3.80
CA PHE A 147 16.20 -15.62 -4.64
C PHE A 147 16.02 -15.00 -6.04
N ARG A 148 15.95 -13.68 -6.13
CA ARG A 148 15.88 -12.98 -7.41
C ARG A 148 17.13 -13.24 -8.27
N MET A 149 18.32 -13.26 -7.68
CA MET A 149 19.56 -13.53 -8.42
C MET A 149 19.63 -14.98 -8.94
N GLU A 150 19.16 -15.96 -8.16
CA GLU A 150 19.05 -17.36 -8.61
C GLU A 150 18.04 -17.50 -9.77
N HIS A 151 16.89 -16.83 -9.69
CA HIS A 151 15.87 -16.88 -10.73
C HIS A 151 16.26 -16.13 -12.01
N ASN A 152 17.07 -15.07 -11.89
CA ASN A 152 17.64 -14.37 -13.04
C ASN A 152 18.69 -15.22 -13.78
N PHE A 153 19.33 -16.18 -13.11
CA PHE A 153 20.23 -17.13 -13.77
C PHE A 153 19.45 -18.13 -14.65
N GLU A 154 18.27 -18.55 -14.20
CA GLU A 154 17.36 -19.41 -14.97
C GLU A 154 16.65 -18.66 -16.12
N SER A 155 16.66 -17.32 -16.03
CA SER A 155 16.08 -16.45 -17.04
C SER A 155 16.90 -16.37 -18.34
N ASP A 156 18.01 -17.11 -18.52
CA ASP A 156 18.48 -17.46 -19.89
C ASP A 156 17.45 -18.31 -20.69
N LEU A 157 16.39 -18.83 -20.05
CA LEU A 157 15.14 -19.31 -20.68
C LEU A 157 14.13 -18.18 -21.07
N LEU A 158 14.50 -16.89 -20.94
CA LEU A 158 13.70 -15.66 -21.18
C LEU A 158 13.12 -15.49 -22.59
N VAL A 159 13.46 -16.33 -23.56
CA VAL A 159 12.88 -16.24 -24.91
C VAL A 159 11.36 -16.50 -24.88
N ARG A 160 10.86 -17.26 -23.89
CA ARG A 160 9.43 -17.64 -23.82
C ARG A 160 8.53 -16.61 -23.14
N SER A 161 9.06 -15.74 -22.28
CA SER A 161 8.29 -14.71 -21.56
C SER A 161 8.16 -13.39 -22.32
N GLU A 162 9.03 -13.11 -23.30
CA GLU A 162 8.86 -11.96 -24.20
C GLU A 162 7.52 -12.02 -24.98
N ILE A 163 7.04 -13.23 -25.31
CA ILE A 163 5.79 -13.42 -26.07
C ILE A 163 4.55 -13.05 -25.24
N LEU A 164 4.57 -13.38 -23.94
CA LEU A 164 3.42 -13.15 -23.05
C LEU A 164 3.38 -11.69 -22.56
N ILE A 165 4.55 -11.07 -22.36
CA ILE A 165 4.65 -9.65 -21.98
C ILE A 165 4.20 -8.75 -23.13
N ARG A 166 4.58 -9.06 -24.39
CA ARG A 166 4.08 -8.31 -25.56
C ARG A 166 2.56 -8.36 -25.72
N MET A 167 1.88 -9.38 -25.19
CA MET A 167 0.43 -9.51 -25.30
C MET A 167 -0.33 -8.58 -24.33
N ILE A 168 0.31 -8.09 -23.26
CA ILE A 168 -0.32 -7.26 -22.22
C ILE A 168 0.07 -5.77 -22.35
N THR A 169 1.18 -5.47 -23.04
CA THR A 169 1.63 -4.09 -23.23
C THR A 169 0.80 -3.37 -24.29
N VAL A 170 0.42 -2.13 -24.00
CA VAL A 170 -0.28 -1.26 -24.94
C VAL A 170 0.69 -0.20 -25.44
N ASP A 171 0.73 0.03 -26.76
CA ASP A 171 1.66 0.98 -27.38
C ASP A 171 1.20 2.45 -27.29
N LYS A 172 -0.11 2.68 -27.13
CA LYS A 172 -0.73 4.02 -27.08
C LYS A 172 -1.77 4.10 -25.97
N CYS A 173 -1.81 5.22 -25.26
CA CYS A 173 -2.88 5.51 -24.31
C CYS A 173 -3.94 6.34 -25.04
N LEU A 174 -5.10 5.74 -25.32
CA LEU A 174 -6.14 6.30 -26.19
C LEU A 174 -5.55 6.71 -27.56
N CYS A 175 -5.31 8.02 -27.77
CA CYS A 175 -4.75 8.58 -29.00
C CYS A 175 -3.36 9.18 -28.82
N CYS A 176 -2.83 9.20 -27.59
CA CYS A 176 -1.59 9.87 -27.25
C CYS A 176 -0.46 8.87 -26.98
N GLY A 177 0.78 9.36 -27.03
CA GLY A 177 1.93 8.60 -26.56
C GLY A 177 1.76 8.19 -25.10
N LEU A 178 2.33 7.03 -24.73
CA LEU A 178 2.22 6.46 -23.39
C LEU A 178 2.67 7.42 -22.29
N GLU A 179 3.74 8.18 -22.55
CA GLU A 179 4.26 9.21 -21.64
C GLU A 179 3.23 10.31 -21.38
N THR A 180 2.56 10.79 -22.43
CA THR A 180 1.48 11.78 -22.31
C THR A 180 0.32 11.21 -21.51
N GLY A 181 -0.07 9.97 -21.77
CA GLY A 181 -1.13 9.28 -21.01
C GLY A 181 -0.82 9.19 -19.52
N ALA A 182 0.40 8.77 -19.16
CA ALA A 182 0.83 8.69 -17.77
C ALA A 182 0.92 10.06 -17.08
N LEU A 183 1.34 11.11 -17.80
CA LEU A 183 1.29 12.48 -17.30
C LEU A 183 -0.14 12.94 -17.03
N VAL A 184 -1.08 12.66 -17.94
CA VAL A 184 -2.50 13.00 -17.76
C VAL A 184 -3.07 12.26 -16.54
N ILE A 185 -2.81 10.96 -16.40
CA ILE A 185 -3.24 10.17 -15.23
C ILE A 185 -2.66 10.76 -13.93
N GLY A 186 -1.36 11.10 -13.93
CA GLY A 186 -0.69 11.70 -12.78
C GLY A 186 -1.29 13.06 -12.39
N TRP A 187 -1.54 13.95 -13.34
CA TRP A 187 -2.15 15.26 -13.08
C TRP A 187 -3.60 15.15 -12.62
N LEU A 188 -4.40 14.29 -13.25
CA LEU A 188 -5.79 14.08 -12.87
C LEU A 188 -5.90 13.57 -11.44
N ASN A 189 -5.06 12.60 -11.05
CA ASN A 189 -5.06 12.11 -9.68
C ASN A 189 -4.49 13.14 -8.69
N LEU A 190 -3.47 13.92 -9.08
CA LEU A 190 -2.94 14.99 -8.23
C LEU A 190 -4.00 16.06 -7.94
N ILE A 191 -4.67 16.57 -8.97
CA ILE A 191 -5.75 17.57 -8.83
C ILE A 191 -6.90 17.00 -8.00
N GLY A 192 -7.32 15.77 -8.28
CA GLY A 192 -8.37 15.10 -7.52
C GLY A 192 -8.05 14.98 -6.03
N ASN A 193 -6.82 14.60 -5.67
CA ASN A 193 -6.41 14.50 -4.28
C ASN A 193 -6.28 15.87 -3.59
N ILE A 194 -5.84 16.92 -4.31
CA ILE A 194 -5.82 18.30 -3.77
C ILE A 194 -7.24 18.79 -3.46
N LEU A 195 -8.19 18.56 -4.38
CA LEU A 195 -9.60 18.88 -4.13
C LEU A 195 -10.16 18.07 -2.96
N GLY A 196 -9.81 16.79 -2.86
CA GLY A 196 -10.16 15.93 -1.73
C GLY A 196 -9.67 16.48 -0.39
N VAL A 197 -8.43 16.96 -0.32
CA VAL A 197 -7.89 17.62 0.89
C VAL A 197 -8.72 18.85 1.26
N ILE A 198 -9.10 19.69 0.29
CA ILE A 198 -9.92 20.89 0.54
C ILE A 198 -11.30 20.49 1.08
N VAL A 199 -11.96 19.50 0.45
CA VAL A 199 -13.28 19.02 0.90
C VAL A 199 -13.19 18.45 2.31
N ILE A 200 -12.18 17.62 2.61
CA ILE A 200 -12.00 17.06 3.96
C ILE A 200 -11.75 18.16 5.00
N ALA A 201 -10.97 19.19 4.66
CA ALA A 201 -10.72 20.32 5.54
C ALA A 201 -12.01 21.10 5.85
N ILE A 202 -12.85 21.37 4.84
CA ILE A 202 -14.16 22.02 5.01
C ILE A 202 -15.07 21.14 5.88
N SER A 203 -15.12 19.83 5.62
CA SER A 203 -15.92 18.88 6.41
C SER A 203 -15.46 18.81 7.87
N LEU A 204 -14.14 18.79 8.12
CA LEU A 204 -13.59 18.82 9.47
C LEU A 204 -13.96 20.12 10.20
N PHE A 205 -13.87 21.26 9.52
CA PHE A 205 -14.30 22.54 10.09
C PHE A 205 -15.81 22.54 10.41
N GLY A 206 -16.64 22.03 9.50
CA GLY A 206 -18.08 21.86 9.74
C GLY A 206 -18.38 21.01 10.97
N ILE A 207 -17.75 19.84 11.09
CA ILE A 207 -17.92 18.95 12.25
C ILE A 207 -17.37 19.57 13.55
N PHE A 208 -16.35 20.43 13.46
CA PHE A 208 -15.80 21.14 14.61
C PHE A 208 -16.77 22.22 15.12
N VAL A 209 -17.43 22.94 14.20
CA VAL A 209 -18.41 23.99 14.54
C VAL A 209 -19.75 23.40 14.98
N SER A 210 -20.18 22.28 14.38
CA SER A 210 -21.45 21.64 14.72
C SER A 210 -21.45 21.00 16.12
N GLY A 211 -22.56 21.18 16.83
CA GLY A 211 -22.81 20.50 18.11
C GLY A 211 -23.13 19.01 17.93
N CYS A 212 -22.99 18.20 19.00
CA CYS A 212 -23.29 16.76 18.93
C CYS A 212 -24.75 16.47 18.53
N ASP A 213 -25.70 17.31 18.93
CA ASP A 213 -27.12 17.12 18.63
C ASP A 213 -27.46 17.35 17.15
N GLU A 214 -26.77 18.30 16.50
CA GLU A 214 -26.96 18.58 15.06
C GLU A 214 -26.42 17.43 14.21
N ILE A 215 -25.25 16.90 14.56
CA ILE A 215 -24.64 15.74 13.89
C ILE A 215 -25.55 14.51 14.05
N LYS A 216 -26.11 14.30 15.24
CA LYS A 216 -27.07 13.21 15.50
C LYS A 216 -28.33 13.35 14.64
N LYS A 217 -28.91 14.55 14.55
CA LYS A 217 -30.08 14.81 13.70
C LYS A 217 -29.79 14.59 12.22
N ALA A 218 -28.63 15.05 11.74
CA ALA A 218 -28.21 14.85 10.35
C ALA A 218 -28.00 13.36 10.04
N ALA A 219 -27.37 12.61 10.94
CA ALA A 219 -27.16 11.18 10.78
C ALA A 219 -28.47 10.38 10.84
N MET A 220 -29.43 10.78 11.69
CA MET A 220 -30.75 10.13 11.77
C MET A 220 -31.61 10.30 10.52
N GLN A 221 -31.26 11.19 9.59
CA GLN A 221 -31.94 11.25 8.29
C GLN A 221 -31.54 10.09 7.37
N ASP A 222 -30.38 9.49 7.60
CA ASP A 222 -29.89 8.33 6.86
C ASP A 222 -30.36 7.05 7.55
N GLU A 223 -31.11 6.21 6.83
CA GLU A 223 -31.68 4.96 7.35
C GLU A 223 -30.60 4.00 7.86
N THR A 224 -29.38 4.09 7.31
CA THR A 224 -28.23 3.28 7.73
C THR A 224 -27.83 3.53 9.18
N PHE A 225 -28.06 4.74 9.69
CA PHE A 225 -27.63 5.16 11.03
C PHE A 225 -28.75 5.15 12.08
N LYS A 226 -30.02 5.03 11.66
CA LYS A 226 -31.16 4.97 12.60
C LYS A 226 -31.06 3.79 13.56
N ASP A 227 -30.58 2.65 13.08
CA ASP A 227 -30.57 1.40 13.86
C ASP A 227 -29.38 1.27 14.81
N LEU A 228 -28.35 2.11 14.64
CA LEU A 228 -27.10 1.98 15.40
C LEU A 228 -27.19 2.48 16.84
N GLY A 229 -28.17 3.33 17.18
CA GLY A 229 -28.39 3.84 18.54
C GLY A 229 -27.16 4.56 19.15
N ILE A 230 -26.24 5.03 18.30
CA ILE A 230 -24.98 5.66 18.70
C ILE A 230 -25.26 7.09 19.20
N ASP A 231 -24.60 7.48 20.29
CA ASP A 231 -24.67 8.86 20.77
C ASP A 231 -24.02 9.84 19.78
N GLY A 232 -24.58 11.04 19.67
CA GLY A 232 -24.12 12.07 18.72
C GLY A 232 -22.64 12.42 18.89
N CYS A 233 -22.15 12.43 20.14
CA CYS A 233 -20.75 12.71 20.40
C CYS A 233 -19.82 11.55 20.01
N THR A 234 -20.25 10.30 20.16
CA THR A 234 -19.49 9.14 19.67
C THR A 234 -19.41 9.15 18.14
N LEU A 235 -20.52 9.44 17.47
CA LEU A 235 -20.57 9.53 16.02
C LEU A 235 -19.64 10.64 15.49
N ARG A 236 -19.61 11.79 16.17
CA ARG A 236 -18.68 12.89 15.87
C ARG A 236 -17.22 12.43 15.91
N ILE A 237 -16.82 11.71 16.96
CA ILE A 237 -15.44 11.22 17.10
C ILE A 237 -15.11 10.26 15.95
N VAL A 238 -16.02 9.33 15.62
CA VAL A 238 -15.83 8.37 14.53
C VAL A 238 -15.63 9.09 13.19
N PHE A 239 -16.47 10.10 12.89
CA PHE A 239 -16.32 10.90 11.67
C PHE A 239 -15.01 11.69 11.65
N VAL A 240 -14.61 12.30 12.76
CA VAL A 240 -13.33 13.02 12.85
C VAL A 240 -12.15 12.08 12.58
N VAL A 241 -12.14 10.89 13.19
CA VAL A 241 -11.09 9.89 12.96
C VAL A 241 -11.07 9.42 11.51
N ALA A 242 -12.24 9.11 10.94
CA ALA A 242 -12.36 8.71 9.54
C ALA A 242 -11.85 9.79 8.57
N LEU A 243 -12.17 11.06 8.83
CA LEU A 243 -11.70 12.19 8.03
C LEU A 243 -10.20 12.44 8.17
N ILE A 244 -9.61 12.26 9.36
CA ILE A 244 -8.15 12.35 9.55
C ILE A 244 -7.44 11.24 8.77
N VAL A 245 -7.94 10.01 8.83
CA VAL A 245 -7.38 8.89 8.04
C VAL A 245 -7.51 9.19 6.54
N GLY A 246 -8.67 9.67 6.10
CA GLY A 246 -8.88 10.12 4.72
C GLY A 246 -7.90 11.21 4.29
N LEU A 247 -7.64 12.20 5.14
CA LEU A 247 -6.70 13.29 4.88
C LEU A 247 -5.28 12.77 4.65
N ILE A 248 -4.81 11.86 5.51
CA ILE A 248 -3.49 11.22 5.40
C ILE A 248 -3.39 10.45 4.08
N LEU A 249 -4.44 9.70 3.72
CA LEU A 249 -4.49 8.95 2.46
C LEU A 249 -4.45 9.88 1.25
N CYS A 250 -5.22 10.99 1.24
CA CYS A 250 -5.19 11.96 0.15
C CYS A 250 -3.79 12.58 -0.04
N ILE A 251 -3.10 12.94 1.05
CA ILE A 251 -1.73 13.49 0.99
C ILE A 251 -0.75 12.45 0.43
N ALA A 252 -0.85 11.19 0.87
CA ALA A 252 -0.01 10.10 0.37
C ALA A 252 -0.25 9.84 -1.14
N LEU A 253 -1.51 9.81 -1.57
CA LEU A 253 -1.89 9.62 -2.98
C LEU A 253 -1.47 10.82 -3.87
N ALA A 254 -1.58 12.05 -3.36
CA ALA A 254 -1.05 13.23 -4.03
C ALA A 254 0.48 13.12 -4.22
N SER A 255 1.19 12.65 -3.18
CA SER A 255 2.64 12.42 -3.23
C SER A 255 3.03 11.37 -4.27
N PHE A 256 2.29 10.25 -4.37
CA PHE A 256 2.52 9.24 -5.40
C PHE A 256 2.22 9.75 -6.81
N SER A 257 1.19 10.59 -6.96
CA SER A 257 0.86 11.23 -8.23
C SER A 257 1.97 12.18 -8.69
N TYR A 258 2.53 12.96 -7.76
CA TYR A 258 3.68 13.80 -8.02
C TYR A 258 4.93 13.00 -8.40
N LEU A 259 5.19 11.88 -7.71
CA LEU A 259 6.28 10.96 -8.07
C LEU A 259 6.09 10.36 -9.46
N LEU A 260 4.85 10.03 -9.85
CA LEU A 260 4.53 9.57 -11.20
C LEU A 260 4.86 10.63 -12.25
N ILE A 261 4.45 11.89 -12.02
CA ILE A 261 4.74 13.00 -12.95
C ILE A 261 6.26 13.21 -13.08
N GLN A 262 6.98 13.27 -11.96
CA GLN A 262 8.44 13.39 -11.99
C GLN A 262 9.12 12.17 -12.62
N GLY A 263 8.63 10.97 -12.33
CA GLY A 263 9.13 9.70 -12.86
C GLY A 263 8.99 9.65 -14.37
N THR A 264 7.86 10.12 -14.89
CA THR A 264 7.60 10.19 -16.33
C THR A 264 8.49 11.22 -17.02
N LYS A 265 8.58 12.45 -16.47
CA LYS A 265 9.47 13.50 -17.03
C LYS A 265 10.95 13.11 -17.03
N LYS A 266 11.41 12.39 -16.01
CA LYS A 266 12.81 11.97 -15.86
C LYS A 266 13.07 10.56 -16.39
N ARG A 267 12.09 9.92 -17.03
CA ARG A 267 12.14 8.52 -17.49
C ARG A 267 12.69 7.54 -16.45
N ASN A 268 12.32 7.73 -15.18
CA ASN A 268 12.79 6.91 -14.07
C ASN A 268 11.68 5.96 -13.60
N HIS A 269 11.77 4.70 -14.02
CA HIS A 269 10.80 3.64 -13.69
C HIS A 269 10.59 3.43 -12.19
N VAL A 270 11.60 3.71 -11.34
CA VAL A 270 11.51 3.51 -9.88
C VAL A 270 10.45 4.42 -9.27
N ARG A 271 10.29 5.63 -9.83
CA ARG A 271 9.34 6.64 -9.34
C ARG A 271 7.91 6.40 -9.85
N VAL A 272 7.76 5.68 -10.95
CA VAL A 272 6.45 5.29 -11.53
C VAL A 272 5.81 4.14 -10.72
N LYS A 273 6.64 3.26 -10.15
CA LYS A 273 6.23 2.02 -9.48
C LYS A 273 5.20 2.19 -8.34
N PRO A 274 5.30 3.16 -7.41
CA PRO A 274 4.33 3.28 -6.31
C PRO A 274 2.91 3.52 -6.81
N MET A 275 2.76 4.41 -7.79
CA MET A 275 1.46 4.74 -8.37
C MET A 275 0.85 3.56 -9.14
N MET A 276 1.69 2.78 -9.84
CA MET A 276 1.26 1.53 -10.48
C MET A 276 0.69 0.54 -9.45
N ILE A 277 1.33 0.37 -8.29
CA ILE A 277 0.84 -0.50 -7.22
C ILE A 277 -0.51 -0.01 -6.68
N VAL A 278 -0.66 1.30 -6.48
CA VAL A 278 -1.91 1.91 -6.03
C VAL A 278 -3.05 1.64 -7.02
N MET A 279 -2.81 1.78 -8.33
CA MET A 279 -3.81 1.47 -9.36
C MET A 279 -4.22 0.00 -9.34
N ALA A 280 -3.27 -0.92 -9.13
CA ALA A 280 -3.57 -2.34 -9.00
C ALA A 280 -4.47 -2.63 -7.78
N ILE A 281 -4.14 -2.04 -6.62
CA ILE A 281 -4.94 -2.19 -5.40
C ILE A 281 -6.33 -1.58 -5.61
N GLY A 282 -6.42 -0.39 -6.20
CA GLY A 282 -7.68 0.29 -6.52
C GLY A 282 -8.58 -0.54 -7.44
N ALA A 283 -8.00 -1.21 -8.45
CA ALA A 283 -8.73 -2.12 -9.32
C ALA A 283 -9.30 -3.31 -8.53
N ILE A 284 -8.49 -3.96 -7.69
CA ILE A 284 -8.92 -5.10 -6.86
C ILE A 284 -10.05 -4.69 -5.90
N LEU A 285 -9.88 -3.57 -5.19
CA LEU A 285 -10.90 -3.05 -4.27
C LEU A 285 -12.20 -2.70 -5.00
N SER A 286 -12.10 -2.11 -6.18
CA SER A 286 -13.29 -1.79 -6.99
C SER A 286 -14.03 -3.06 -7.43
N PHE A 287 -13.31 -4.10 -7.84
CA PHE A 287 -13.93 -5.40 -8.18
C PHE A 287 -14.53 -6.11 -6.96
N LEU A 288 -13.95 -5.95 -5.76
CA LEU A 288 -14.57 -6.46 -4.52
C LEU A 288 -15.91 -5.78 -4.23
N GLY A 289 -16.08 -4.51 -4.64
CA GLY A 289 -17.37 -3.82 -4.55
C GLY A 289 -18.49 -4.46 -5.37
N LEU A 290 -18.18 -5.30 -6.36
CA LEU A 290 -19.21 -6.08 -7.08
C LEU A 290 -19.94 -7.09 -6.18
N LEU A 291 -19.39 -7.38 -5.01
CA LEU A 291 -19.98 -8.29 -4.04
C LEU A 291 -21.05 -7.63 -3.16
N THR A 292 -21.31 -6.32 -3.27
CA THR A 292 -22.26 -5.62 -2.37
C THR A 292 -23.74 -5.90 -2.69
N PHE A 293 -24.06 -6.73 -3.69
CA PHE A 293 -25.42 -7.10 -4.16
C PHE A 293 -26.37 -5.92 -4.46
N ASN A 294 -25.90 -4.68 -4.34
CA ASN A 294 -26.63 -3.47 -4.69
C ASN A 294 -26.34 -3.12 -6.15
N PRO A 295 -27.33 -3.14 -7.06
CA PRO A 295 -27.10 -2.97 -8.49
C PRO A 295 -26.44 -1.62 -8.83
N GLN A 296 -26.76 -0.55 -8.09
CA GLN A 296 -26.16 0.76 -8.32
C GLN A 296 -24.67 0.76 -7.95
N GLU A 297 -24.32 0.18 -6.81
CA GLU A 297 -22.94 0.05 -6.37
C GLU A 297 -22.15 -0.87 -7.30
N MET A 298 -22.72 -2.00 -7.69
CA MET A 298 -22.11 -2.93 -8.65
C MET A 298 -21.73 -2.24 -9.96
N VAL A 299 -22.63 -1.44 -10.54
CA VAL A 299 -22.32 -0.69 -11.78
C VAL A 299 -21.19 0.31 -11.54
N SER A 300 -21.24 1.06 -10.44
CA SER A 300 -20.20 2.04 -10.10
C SER A 300 -18.83 1.39 -9.86
N SER A 301 -18.82 0.24 -9.18
CA SER A 301 -17.66 -0.60 -8.88
C SER A 301 -17.07 -1.23 -10.15
N ALA A 302 -17.92 -1.70 -11.06
CA ALA A 302 -17.50 -2.26 -12.35
C ALA A 302 -16.78 -1.20 -13.19
N ILE A 303 -17.41 -0.03 -13.35
CA ILE A 303 -16.84 1.08 -14.13
C ILE A 303 -15.52 1.54 -13.51
N SER A 304 -15.50 1.74 -12.19
CA SER A 304 -14.28 2.15 -11.46
C SER A 304 -13.17 1.11 -11.60
N GLY A 305 -13.49 -0.18 -11.46
CA GLY A 305 -12.55 -1.28 -11.61
C GLY A 305 -11.93 -1.35 -13.00
N LEU A 306 -12.75 -1.16 -14.04
CA LEU A 306 -12.27 -1.10 -15.43
C LEU A 306 -11.34 0.10 -15.66
N ILE A 307 -11.68 1.28 -15.14
CA ILE A 307 -10.84 2.49 -15.24
C ILE A 307 -9.50 2.28 -14.53
N TYR A 308 -9.50 1.76 -13.30
CA TYR A 308 -8.26 1.48 -12.56
C TYR A 308 -7.41 0.41 -13.23
N ALA A 309 -8.02 -0.66 -13.74
CA ALA A 309 -7.32 -1.70 -14.47
C ALA A 309 -6.68 -1.16 -15.75
N TYR A 310 -7.40 -0.31 -16.49
CA TYR A 310 -6.85 0.36 -17.68
C TYR A 310 -5.66 1.26 -17.33
N PHE A 311 -5.78 2.11 -16.30
CA PHE A 311 -4.66 2.93 -15.84
C PHE A 311 -3.47 2.09 -15.36
N PHE A 312 -3.72 0.98 -14.68
CA PHE A 312 -2.68 0.03 -14.29
C PHE A 312 -1.93 -0.50 -15.52
N VAL A 313 -2.63 -0.97 -16.56
CA VAL A 313 -2.01 -1.50 -17.79
C VAL A 313 -1.19 -0.43 -18.51
N VAL A 314 -1.68 0.81 -18.60
CA VAL A 314 -0.95 1.94 -19.20
C VAL A 314 0.34 2.24 -18.41
N LEU A 315 0.26 2.31 -17.08
CA LEU A 315 1.42 2.57 -16.22
C LEU A 315 2.41 1.41 -16.22
N PHE A 316 1.93 0.17 -16.27
CA PHE A 316 2.75 -1.03 -16.38
C PHE A 316 3.53 -1.05 -17.70
N SER A 317 2.84 -0.75 -18.80
CA SER A 317 3.45 -0.64 -20.13
C SER A 317 4.54 0.44 -20.17
N LEU A 318 4.30 1.60 -19.54
CA LEU A 318 5.30 2.67 -19.42
C LEU A 318 6.49 2.27 -18.55
N TYR A 319 6.20 1.62 -17.42
CA TYR A 319 7.22 1.12 -16.49
C TYR A 319 8.18 0.17 -17.20
N GLU A 320 7.65 -0.75 -18.01
CA GLU A 320 8.44 -1.70 -18.79
C GLU A 320 9.33 -0.99 -19.82
N ILE A 321 8.81 0.00 -20.56
CA ILE A 321 9.61 0.79 -21.50
C ILE A 321 10.78 1.48 -20.78
N PHE A 322 10.53 2.18 -19.68
CA PHE A 322 11.59 2.85 -18.92
C PHE A 322 12.56 1.88 -18.23
N ARG A 323 12.11 0.66 -17.91
CA ARG A 323 12.97 -0.40 -17.39
C ARG A 323 13.92 -0.88 -18.47
N MET A 324 13.39 -1.24 -19.65
CA MET A 324 14.17 -1.69 -20.80
C MET A 324 15.12 -0.60 -21.31
N GLU A 325 14.68 0.67 -21.37
CA GLU A 325 15.56 1.78 -21.75
C GLU A 325 16.75 1.92 -20.79
N LYS A 326 16.53 1.72 -19.47
CA LYS A 326 17.62 1.78 -18.49
C LYS A 326 18.58 0.60 -18.62
N GLU A 327 18.05 -0.60 -18.87
CA GLU A 327 18.85 -1.81 -19.07
C GLU A 327 19.70 -1.72 -20.35
N ARG A 328 19.11 -1.23 -21.45
CA ARG A 328 19.80 -0.97 -22.74
C ARG A 328 20.74 0.23 -22.69
N GLY A 329 20.42 1.24 -21.88
CA GLY A 329 21.24 2.44 -21.66
C GLY A 329 22.50 2.20 -20.80
N MET A 330 22.58 1.06 -20.11
CA MET A 330 23.87 0.57 -19.56
C MET A 330 24.77 -0.04 -20.64
N THR A 331 24.25 -0.31 -21.85
CA THR A 331 25.03 -0.79 -23.01
C THR A 331 25.30 0.31 -24.05
N LEU A 332 24.53 1.41 -24.02
CA LEU A 332 24.68 2.55 -24.93
C LEU A 332 25.08 3.82 -24.17
N GLN A 333 26.20 3.76 -23.42
CA GLN A 333 26.98 4.99 -23.27
C GLN A 333 27.63 5.30 -24.65
N PRO A 334 27.61 6.57 -25.09
CA PRO A 334 27.63 6.91 -26.50
C PRO A 334 29.02 6.78 -27.11
N GLN A 335 29.21 5.74 -27.93
CA GLN A 335 30.25 5.72 -28.96
C GLN A 335 30.04 6.82 -30.03
N TYR A 336 28.95 7.60 -29.92
CA TYR A 336 28.64 8.74 -30.77
C TYR A 336 29.39 10.05 -30.42
N GLN A 337 30.18 10.09 -29.33
CA GLN A 337 31.12 11.19 -29.09
C GLN A 337 32.55 10.93 -29.59
N ALA A 338 32.87 9.72 -30.06
CA ALA A 338 34.20 9.41 -30.60
C ALA A 338 34.35 9.72 -32.11
N SER A 339 33.25 9.81 -32.88
CA SER A 339 33.31 10.07 -34.33
C SER A 339 33.12 11.54 -34.73
N ALA A 340 32.89 12.45 -33.78
CA ALA A 340 32.78 13.89 -34.05
C ALA A 340 34.10 14.67 -33.81
N GLN A 341 35.21 14.00 -33.47
CA GLN A 341 36.49 14.65 -33.15
C GLN A 341 37.65 14.42 -34.13
N GLU A 342 37.49 13.64 -35.21
CA GLU A 342 38.53 13.47 -36.25
C GLU A 342 38.35 14.35 -37.50
N GLY A 343 37.46 15.34 -37.45
CA GLY A 343 37.09 16.17 -38.61
C GLY A 343 37.70 17.58 -38.68
N TYR A 344 38.79 17.89 -37.97
CA TYR A 344 39.41 19.23 -38.05
C TYR A 344 40.79 19.25 -38.71
N PHE A 345 40.80 19.81 -39.93
CA PHE A 345 41.83 20.66 -40.51
C PHE A 345 43.17 20.04 -40.93
N GLN A 346 43.23 19.55 -42.17
CA GLN A 346 44.46 19.69 -42.98
C GLN A 346 44.45 21.05 -43.69
N PRO A 347 45.44 21.93 -43.46
CA PRO A 347 45.56 23.15 -44.24
C PRO A 347 46.01 22.83 -45.69
N PRO A 348 45.56 23.62 -46.69
CA PRO A 348 45.90 23.37 -48.08
C PRO A 348 47.40 23.56 -48.35
N PRO A 349 47.98 22.78 -49.28
CA PRO A 349 49.37 22.94 -49.69
C PRO A 349 49.55 24.29 -50.39
N LYS A 350 50.56 25.04 -49.95
CA LYS A 350 51.01 26.27 -50.60
C LYS A 350 51.69 25.90 -51.93
N VAL A 351 51.19 26.48 -53.02
CA VAL A 351 51.82 26.46 -54.36
C VAL A 351 52.66 27.72 -54.51
#